data_AF-A0A1S8JSV5-F1
#
_entry.id   AF-A0A1S8JSV5-F1
#
_cell.length_a   1.000
_cell.length_b   1.000
_cell.length_c   1.000
_cell.angle_alpha   90.00
_cell.angle_beta   90.00
_cell.angle_gamma   90.00
#
_symmetry.space_group_name_H-M   'P 1'
#
loop_
_entity.id
_entity.type
_entity.pdbx_description
1 polymer ?
#
loop_
_entity_poly.entity_id
_entity_poly.type
_entity_poly.pdbx_seq_one_letter_code
_entity_poly.pdbx_strand_id
1 'polypeptide(L)' 'ITGTDEVRKNRDIDLFDEGLLDSLASVQLLVELDGELDIQVPVSEFEREDWSTPNKIIQQATALKG' A
#
# COMPACT_ATOMS: atom_id res chain seq x y z
N ILE A 1 -7.46 -16.04 -12.55
CA ILE A 1 -6.03 -15.69 -12.73
C ILE A 1 -5.97 -14.40 -13.56
N THR A 2 -6.40 -13.25 -13.01
CA THR A 2 -6.36 -11.96 -13.74
C THR A 2 -6.55 -10.81 -12.75
N GLY A 3 -5.75 -10.73 -11.68
CA GLY A 3 -5.76 -9.58 -10.77
C GLY A 3 -4.37 -8.97 -10.58
N THR A 4 -3.34 -9.80 -10.60
CA THR A 4 -1.98 -9.39 -10.21
C THR A 4 -1.15 -8.80 -11.36
N ASP A 5 -1.50 -9.04 -12.63
CA ASP A 5 -0.73 -8.55 -13.78
C ASP A 5 -0.97 -7.06 -14.06
N GLU A 6 -2.19 -6.58 -13.80
CA GLU A 6 -2.59 -5.16 -13.95
C GLU A 6 -1.78 -4.27 -13.01
N VAL A 7 -1.66 -4.64 -11.73
CA VAL A 7 -0.87 -3.91 -10.72
C VAL A 7 0.62 -3.82 -11.10
N ARG A 8 1.15 -4.87 -11.74
CA ARG A 8 2.56 -4.92 -12.14
C ARG A 8 2.82 -4.08 -13.40
N LYS A 9 1.82 -3.91 -14.29
CA LYS A 9 1.90 -3.05 -15.48
C LYS A 9 1.55 -1.59 -15.20
N ASN A 10 0.56 -1.34 -14.35
CA ASN A 10 0.04 -0.04 -13.96
C ASN A 10 0.23 0.17 -12.45
N ARG A 11 1.38 0.72 -12.07
CA ARG A 11 1.67 1.06 -10.66
C ARG A 11 0.92 2.30 -10.16
N ASP A 12 0.17 2.95 -11.04
CA ASP A 12 -0.73 4.06 -10.76
C ASP A 12 -2.20 3.63 -10.74
N ILE A 13 -2.47 2.33 -10.78
CA ILE A 13 -3.83 1.80 -10.60
C ILE A 13 -4.28 2.05 -9.16
N ASP A 14 -5.53 2.48 -9.01
CA ASP A 14 -6.11 2.70 -7.69
C ASP A 14 -6.54 1.35 -7.08
N LEU A 15 -5.82 0.93 -6.05
CA LEU A 15 -6.03 -0.35 -5.40
C LEU A 15 -7.34 -0.39 -4.62
N PHE A 16 -7.84 0.75 -4.14
CA PHE A 16 -9.13 0.79 -3.46
C PHE A 16 -10.27 0.70 -4.46
N ASP A 17 -10.16 1.39 -5.59
CA ASP A 17 -11.18 1.37 -6.65
C ASP A 17 -11.30 -0.02 -7.30
N GLU A 18 -10.16 -0.68 -7.53
CA GLU A 18 -10.10 -2.05 -8.04
C GLU A 18 -10.49 -3.12 -6.99
N GLY A 19 -10.72 -2.72 -5.73
CA GLY A 19 -11.00 -3.65 -4.63
C GLY A 19 -9.82 -4.58 -4.30
N LEU A 20 -8.60 -4.17 -4.65
CA LEU A 20 -7.35 -4.86 -4.33
C LEU A 20 -6.88 -4.52 -2.91
N LEU A 21 -7.20 -3.33 -2.41
CA LEU A 21 -6.92 -2.89 -1.05
C LEU A 21 -8.23 -2.55 -0.31
N ASP A 22 -8.53 -3.36 0.70
CA ASP A 22 -9.61 -3.13 1.65
C ASP A 22 -9.09 -2.63 3.00
N SER A 23 -10.02 -2.23 3.88
CA SER A 23 -9.73 -1.84 5.28
C SER A 23 -8.83 -2.86 6.01
N LEU A 24 -9.03 -4.16 5.78
CA LEU A 24 -8.22 -5.23 6.36
C LEU A 24 -6.89 -5.43 5.63
N ALA A 25 -6.88 -5.34 4.29
CA ALA A 25 -5.67 -5.46 3.49
C ALA A 25 -4.68 -4.32 3.80
N SER A 26 -5.21 -3.12 4.08
CA SER A 26 -4.47 -1.95 4.54
C SER A 26 -3.72 -2.28 5.84
N VAL A 27 -4.40 -2.86 6.83
CA VAL A 27 -3.78 -3.25 8.10
C VAL A 27 -2.73 -4.34 7.91
N GLN A 28 -3.01 -5.35 7.07
CA GLN A 28 -2.03 -6.38 6.74
C GLN A 28 -0.77 -5.78 6.11
N LEU A 29 -0.92 -4.84 5.18
CA LEU A 29 0.20 -4.12 4.58
C LEU A 29 1.05 -3.42 5.64
N LEU A 30 0.43 -2.72 6.61
CA LEU A 30 1.16 -2.05 7.68
C LEU A 30 1.93 -3.03 8.58
N VAL A 31 1.34 -4.18 8.89
CA VAL A 31 2.00 -5.24 9.67
C VAL A 31 3.19 -5.83 8.91
N GLU A 32 3.06 -6.05 7.60
CA GLU A 32 4.16 -6.52 6.75
C GLU A 32 5.28 -5.47 6.64
N LEU A 33 4.94 -4.17 6.55
CA LEU A 33 5.93 -3.08 6.55
C LEU A 33 6.71 -3.01 7.87
N ASP A 34 6.05 -3.21 9.00
CA ASP A 34 6.68 -3.28 10.32
C ASP A 34 7.60 -4.52 10.41
N GLY A 35 7.13 -5.69 9.99
CA GLY A 35 7.92 -6.93 10.09
C GLY A 35 9.08 -7.06 9.09
N GLU A 36 8.89 -6.66 7.83
CA GLU A 36 9.89 -6.83 6.76
C GLU A 36 10.82 -5.62 6.63
N LEU A 37 10.31 -4.41 6.90
CA LEU A 37 11.05 -3.17 6.66
C LEU A 37 11.35 -2.37 7.94
N ASP A 38 10.85 -2.80 9.11
CA ASP A 38 10.93 -2.07 10.39
C ASP A 38 10.24 -0.69 10.33
N ILE A 39 9.21 -0.56 9.49
CA ILE A 39 8.46 0.69 9.29
C ILE A 39 7.14 0.61 10.03
N GLN A 40 7.01 1.40 11.09
CA GLN A 40 5.78 1.49 11.86
C GLN A 40 4.93 2.67 11.40
N VAL A 41 3.88 2.39 10.62
CA VAL A 41 2.93 3.41 10.16
C VAL A 41 1.70 3.43 11.06
N PRO A 42 1.40 4.53 11.77
CA PRO A 42 0.17 4.63 12.53
C PRO A 42 -1.02 4.76 11.59
N VAL A 43 -2.13 4.07 11.89
CA VAL A 43 -3.39 4.17 11.13
C VAL A 43 -3.95 5.60 11.05
N SER A 44 -3.54 6.50 11.95
CA SER A 44 -3.88 7.93 11.88
C SER A 44 -3.15 8.69 10.77
N GLU A 45 -1.97 8.21 10.34
CA GLU A 45 -1.22 8.75 9.18
C GLU A 45 -1.52 7.96 7.90
N PHE A 46 -2.30 6.88 8.00
CA PHE A 46 -2.71 6.10 6.84
C PHE A 46 -3.85 6.83 6.10
N GLU A 47 -3.48 7.64 5.11
CA GLU A 47 -4.45 8.30 4.23
C GLU A 47 -4.70 7.47 2.96
N ARG A 48 -5.97 7.15 2.67
CA ARG A 48 -6.30 6.33 1.49
C ARG A 48 -5.78 6.93 0.19
N GLU A 49 -5.78 8.25 0.06
CA GLU A 49 -5.25 8.94 -1.13
C GLU A 49 -3.74 8.76 -1.29
N ASP A 50 -2.98 8.74 -0.20
CA ASP A 50 -1.53 8.52 -0.21
C ASP A 50 -1.15 7.05 -0.37
N TRP A 51 -2.08 6.14 -0.11
CA TRP A 51 -1.87 4.70 -0.25
C TRP A 51 -2.70 4.11 -1.39
N SER A 52 -3.23 4.99 -2.26
CA SER A 52 -4.20 4.62 -3.28
C SER A 52 -3.60 3.81 -4.41
N THR A 53 -2.32 3.99 -4.70
CA THR A 53 -1.62 3.27 -5.76
C THR A 53 -0.36 2.60 -5.25
N PRO A 54 0.09 1.49 -5.89
CA PRO A 54 1.35 0.83 -5.52
C PRO A 54 2.54 1.77 -5.49
N ASN A 55 2.62 2.72 -6.45
CA ASN A 55 3.71 3.71 -6.49
C ASN A 55 3.73 4.58 -5.23
N LYS A 56 2.58 5.09 -4.80
CA LYS A 56 2.51 5.96 -3.63
C LYS A 56 2.81 5.19 -2.34
N ILE A 57 2.31 3.95 -2.21
CA ILE A 57 2.65 3.05 -1.09
C ILE A 57 4.16 2.88 -0.96
N ILE A 58 4.85 2.59 -2.07
CA ILE A 58 6.31 2.43 -2.08
C ILE A 58 7.01 3.74 -1.71
N GLN A 59 6.52 4.88 -2.20
CA GLN A 59 7.06 6.20 -1.84
C GLN A 59 6.91 6.48 -0.34
N GLN A 60 5.73 6.24 0.23
CA GLN A 60 5.47 6.42 1.66
C GLN A 60 6.36 5.52 2.52
N ALA A 61 6.42 4.22 2.18
CA ALA A 61 7.30 3.28 2.86
C ALA A 61 8.78 3.71 2.78
N THR A 62 9.23 4.18 1.61
CA THR A 62 10.62 4.65 1.45
C THR A 62 10.88 5.93 2.24
N ALA A 63 9.91 6.86 2.29
CA ALA A 63 10.02 8.10 3.05
C ALA A 63 10.09 7.85 4.56
N LEU A 64 9.31 6.89 5.07
CA LEU A 64 9.25 6.54 6.49
C LEU A 64 10.46 5.72 6.98
N LYS A 65 11.15 5.04 6.06
CA LYS A 65 12.40 4.31 6.35
C LYS A 65 13.63 5.23 6.48
N GLY A 66 13.50 6.50 6.07
CA GLY A 66 14.60 7.47 5.94
C GLY A 66 14.99 8.15 7.24
#